data_AF-A0A3S3TQQ4-F1
#
_entry.id   AF-A0A3S3TQQ4-F1
#
_cell.length_a   1.000
_cell.length_b   1.000
_cell.length_c   1.000
_cell.angle_alpha   90.00
_cell.angle_beta   90.00
_cell.angle_gamma   90.00
#
_symmetry.space_group_name_H-M   'P 1'
#
loop_
_entity.id
_entity.type
_entity.pdbx_description
1 polymer ?
#
loop_
_entity_poly.entity_id
_entity_poly.type
_entity_poly.pdbx_seq_one_letter_code
_entity_poly.pdbx_strand_id
1 'polypeptide(L)'
;MTDRFDNIPTADLLAREREARREAEALKEAVRDRLKAECTIEVGAIYRVTAGRFAGRRLWVEGIGAGIPDVMRRGEFEVFAWGRLNGKSAAGDGWTIKRQNVNVQRLVKEGGNA
;
A
#
# COMPACT_ATOMS: atom_id res chain seq x y z
N MET A 1 -28.14 40.38 2.42
CA MET A 1 -27.69 39.00 2.19
C MET A 1 -26.27 39.12 1.68
N THR A 2 -25.28 39.18 2.57
CA THR A 2 -23.86 39.30 2.21
C THR A 2 -23.35 37.90 1.94
N ASP A 3 -22.92 37.64 0.72
CA ASP A 3 -22.43 36.32 0.35
C ASP A 3 -21.07 36.11 1.02
N ARG A 4 -20.83 34.94 1.61
CA ARG A 4 -19.70 34.70 2.53
C ARG A 4 -18.32 34.85 1.84
N PHE A 5 -18.31 34.98 0.52
CA PHE A 5 -17.13 35.08 -0.33
C PHE A 5 -16.83 36.51 -0.82
N ASP A 6 -17.69 37.49 -0.54
CA ASP A 6 -17.60 38.85 -1.14
C ASP A 6 -16.37 39.66 -0.69
N ASN A 7 -15.64 39.23 0.34
CA ASN A 7 -14.54 39.99 0.95
C ASN A 7 -13.13 39.40 0.74
N ILE A 8 -12.97 38.29 0.00
CA ILE A 8 -11.66 37.66 -0.22
C ILE A 8 -11.35 37.66 -1.72
N PRO A 9 -10.25 38.28 -2.16
CA PRO A 9 -9.80 38.20 -3.55
C PRO A 9 -9.66 36.76 -4.02
N THR A 10 -10.11 36.45 -5.24
CA THR A 10 -10.00 35.11 -5.82
C THR A 10 -8.56 34.57 -5.82
N ALA A 11 -7.57 35.45 -5.96
CA ALA A 11 -6.16 35.10 -5.87
C ALA A 11 -5.77 34.52 -4.50
N ASP A 12 -6.30 35.09 -3.42
CA ASP A 12 -6.06 34.62 -2.05
C ASP A 12 -6.77 33.29 -1.79
N LEU A 13 -7.97 33.11 -2.34
CA LEU A 13 -8.67 31.81 -2.28
C LEU A 13 -7.88 30.71 -3.00
N LEU A 14 -7.31 31.00 -4.17
CA LEU A 14 -6.46 30.06 -4.91
C LEU A 14 -5.13 29.78 -4.19
N ALA A 15 -4.55 30.78 -3.52
CA ALA A 15 -3.35 30.58 -2.72
C ALA A 15 -3.61 29.64 -1.53
N ARG A 16 -4.71 29.86 -0.79
CA ARG A 16 -5.14 28.99 0.32
C ARG A 16 -5.45 27.57 -0.15
N GLU A 17 -6.08 27.42 -1.31
CA GLU A 17 -6.34 26.09 -1.89
C GLU A 17 -5.03 25.34 -2.18
N ARG A 18 -4.04 26.01 -2.77
CA ARG A 18 -2.73 25.41 -3.06
C ARG A 18 -1.99 25.01 -1.78
N GLU A 19 -2.06 25.84 -0.75
CA GLU A 19 -1.46 25.55 0.55
C GLU A 19 -2.12 24.33 1.20
N ALA A 20 -3.45 24.32 1.31
CA ALA A 20 -4.20 23.19 1.84
C ALA A 20 -3.92 21.88 1.07
N ARG A 21 -3.77 21.97 -0.27
CA ARG A 21 -3.40 20.82 -1.09
C ARG A 21 -2.00 20.30 -0.78
N ARG A 22 -1.02 21.19 -0.57
CA ARG A 22 0.35 20.80 -0.19
C ARG A 22 0.38 20.13 1.18
N GLU A 23 -0.31 20.71 2.16
CA GLU A 23 -0.43 20.12 3.51
C GLU A 23 -1.10 18.74 3.46
N ALA A 24 -2.15 18.59 2.66
CA ALA A 24 -2.83 17.32 2.47
C ALA A 24 -1.91 16.26 1.82
N GLU A 25 -1.09 16.63 0.83
CA GLU A 25 -0.11 15.71 0.23
C GLU A 25 0.99 15.32 1.24
N ALA A 26 1.51 16.27 2.02
CA ALA A 26 2.48 16.00 3.07
C ALA A 26 1.91 15.04 4.13
N LEU A 27 0.66 15.25 4.55
CA LEU A 27 -0.03 14.35 5.48
C LEU A 27 -0.20 12.95 4.88
N LYS A 28 -0.57 12.83 3.61
CA LYS A 28 -0.69 11.52 2.93
C LYS A 28 0.64 10.78 2.89
N GLU A 29 1.74 11.48 2.65
CA GLU A 29 3.09 10.89 2.65
C GLU A 29 3.47 10.40 4.06
N ALA A 30 3.26 11.23 5.08
CA ALA A 30 3.50 10.84 6.47
C ALA A 30 2.66 9.61 6.89
N VAL A 31 1.38 9.55 6.49
CA VAL A 31 0.52 8.38 6.73
C VAL A 31 1.07 7.13 6.02
N ARG A 32 1.50 7.25 4.75
CA ARG A 32 2.09 6.11 4.02
C ARG A 32 3.33 5.57 4.70
N ASP A 33 4.22 6.45 5.16
CA ASP A 33 5.46 6.04 5.79
C ASP A 33 5.23 5.45 7.17
N ARG A 34 4.26 6.00 7.92
CA ARG A 34 3.86 5.42 9.19
C ARG A 34 3.27 4.02 9.03
N LEU A 35 2.38 3.82 8.06
CA LEU A 35 1.78 2.51 7.76
C LEU A 35 2.82 1.47 7.34
N LYS A 36 3.86 1.86 6.60
CA LYS A 36 4.98 0.96 6.28
C LYS A 36 5.80 0.63 7.52
N ALA A 37 6.08 1.62 8.38
CA ALA A 37 6.89 1.44 9.58
C ALA A 37 6.19 0.57 10.65
N GLU A 38 4.87 0.62 10.74
CA GLU A 38 4.06 -0.24 11.63
C GLU A 38 3.87 -1.66 11.08
N CYS A 39 4.26 -1.91 9.83
CA CYS A 39 4.14 -3.21 9.21
C CYS A 39 5.22 -4.18 9.74
N THR A 40 4.80 -5.34 10.22
CA THR A 40 5.66 -6.39 10.78
C THR A 40 6.20 -7.37 9.73
N ILE A 41 6.04 -7.07 8.45
CA ILE A 41 6.52 -7.92 7.36
C ILE A 41 8.04 -7.78 7.22
N GLU A 42 8.74 -8.91 7.15
CA GLU A 42 10.18 -8.94 6.93
C GLU A 42 10.50 -9.07 5.45
N VAL A 43 11.32 -8.14 4.94
CA VAL A 43 11.85 -8.21 3.59
C VAL A 43 12.87 -9.36 3.50
N GLY A 44 12.78 -10.16 2.44
CA GLY A 44 13.59 -11.35 2.24
C GLY A 44 12.98 -12.64 2.82
N ALA A 45 11.94 -12.53 3.66
CA ALA A 45 11.25 -13.69 4.21
C ALA A 45 10.15 -14.22 3.26
N ILE A 46 9.73 -15.46 3.51
CA ILE A 46 8.67 -16.13 2.76
C ILE A 46 7.39 -16.17 3.60
N TYR A 47 6.30 -15.73 2.99
CA TYR A 47 4.97 -15.73 3.58
C TYR A 47 4.02 -16.59 2.76
N ARG A 48 3.09 -17.26 3.42
CA ARG A 48 1.97 -17.95 2.76
C ARG A 48 0.80 -16.98 2.61
N VAL A 49 0.22 -16.95 1.42
CA VAL A 49 -0.99 -16.18 1.14
C VAL A 49 -2.21 -16.97 1.59
N THR A 50 -3.02 -16.40 2.47
CA THR A 50 -4.17 -17.08 3.08
C THR A 50 -5.47 -16.90 2.30
N ALA A 51 -5.64 -15.78 1.60
CA ALA A 51 -6.91 -15.42 0.95
C ALA A 51 -6.74 -14.70 -0.39
N GLY A 52 -7.81 -14.71 -1.20
CA GLY A 52 -7.91 -14.04 -2.49
C GLY A 52 -7.28 -14.81 -3.66
N ARG A 53 -6.95 -14.10 -4.74
CA ARG A 53 -6.50 -14.69 -6.02
C ARG A 53 -5.28 -15.62 -5.91
N PHE A 54 -4.42 -15.38 -4.92
CA PHE A 54 -3.17 -16.12 -4.73
C PHE A 54 -3.18 -17.03 -3.50
N ALA A 55 -4.35 -17.28 -2.90
CA ALA A 55 -4.49 -18.13 -1.73
C ALA A 55 -3.80 -19.49 -1.92
N GLY A 56 -3.12 -19.95 -0.88
CA GLY A 56 -2.35 -21.20 -0.87
C GLY A 56 -0.94 -21.09 -1.46
N ARG A 57 -0.59 -19.98 -2.13
CA ARG A 57 0.76 -19.76 -2.69
C ARG A 57 1.71 -19.14 -1.66
N ARG A 58 3.01 -19.31 -1.91
CA ARG A 58 4.09 -18.69 -1.14
C ARG A 58 4.53 -17.42 -1.85
N LEU A 59 4.79 -16.36 -1.09
CA LEU A 59 5.31 -15.07 -1.54
C LEU A 59 6.66 -14.84 -0.88
N TRP A 60 7.72 -14.73 -1.69
CA TRP A 60 8.99 -14.19 -1.24
C TRP A 60 8.92 -12.66 -1.33
N VAL A 61 8.99 -12.01 -0.16
CA VAL A 61 8.79 -10.56 -0.06
C VAL A 61 10.09 -9.85 -0.43
N GLU A 62 10.01 -8.95 -1.41
CA GLU A 62 11.13 -8.10 -1.83
C GLU A 62 10.97 -6.66 -1.30
N GLY A 63 9.77 -6.25 -0.87
CA GLY A 63 9.54 -4.99 -0.19
C GLY A 63 8.08 -4.74 0.19
N ILE A 64 7.83 -3.58 0.80
CA ILE A 64 6.52 -3.15 1.31
C ILE A 64 6.15 -1.83 0.65
N GLY A 65 4.86 -1.64 0.38
CA GLY A 65 4.29 -0.38 -0.10
C GLY A 65 2.97 -0.07 0.59
N ALA A 66 2.58 1.20 0.58
CA ALA A 66 1.27 1.65 1.03
C ALA A 66 0.59 2.38 -0.13
N GLY A 67 -0.66 2.04 -0.41
CA GLY A 67 -1.39 2.58 -1.56
C GLY A 67 -2.89 2.41 -1.43
N ILE A 68 -3.64 3.09 -2.29
CA ILE A 68 -5.10 2.92 -2.37
C ILE A 68 -5.35 1.81 -3.41
N PRO A 69 -5.97 0.67 -3.04
CA PRO A 69 -6.16 -0.46 -3.96
C PRO A 69 -7.04 -0.10 -5.16
N ASP A 70 -7.99 0.79 -4.94
CA ASP A 70 -8.86 1.35 -5.96
C ASP A 70 -8.84 2.88 -5.88
N VAL A 71 -8.06 3.49 -6.77
CA VAL A 71 -7.90 4.94 -6.87
C VAL A 71 -9.23 5.65 -7.15
N MET A 72 -10.21 4.95 -7.75
CA MET A 72 -11.54 5.49 -8.02
C MET A 72 -12.43 5.51 -6.77
N ARG A 73 -12.22 4.59 -5.83
CA ARG A 73 -13.03 4.49 -4.61
C ARG A 73 -12.64 5.47 -3.49
N ARG A 74 -11.56 6.24 -3.66
CA ARG A 74 -11.01 7.14 -2.61
C ARG A 74 -10.94 6.43 -1.24
N GLY A 75 -10.54 5.16 -1.24
CA GLY A 75 -10.46 4.34 -0.04
C GLY A 75 -9.28 4.73 0.85
N GLU A 76 -9.25 4.15 2.05
CA GLU A 76 -8.12 4.25 2.96
C GLU A 76 -6.84 3.62 2.36
N PHE A 77 -5.68 4.04 2.86
CA PHE A 77 -4.42 3.43 2.49
C PHE A 77 -4.37 1.99 3.02
N GLU A 78 -4.10 1.05 2.13
CA GLU A 78 -3.78 -0.33 2.49
C GLU A 78 -2.27 -0.58 2.33
N VAL A 79 -1.76 -1.48 3.17
CA VAL A 79 -0.36 -1.92 3.10
C VAL A 79 -0.28 -3.22 2.31
N PHE A 80 0.66 -3.28 1.38
CA PHE A 80 0.90 -4.44 0.54
C PHE A 80 2.37 -4.83 0.61
N ALA A 81 2.63 -6.14 0.68
CA ALA A 81 3.95 -6.66 0.36
C ALA A 81 4.02 -6.93 -1.14
N TRP A 82 5.15 -6.58 -1.75
CA TRP A 82 5.42 -6.90 -3.14
C TRP A 82 6.61 -7.85 -3.23
N GLY A 83 6.52 -8.79 -4.17
CA GLY A 83 7.50 -9.87 -4.24
C GLY A 83 7.14 -10.91 -5.28
N ARG A 84 7.81 -12.07 -5.23
CA ARG A 84 7.60 -13.15 -6.20
C ARG A 84 6.79 -14.25 -5.58
N LEU A 85 5.85 -14.81 -6.32
CA LEU A 85 5.07 -15.97 -5.89
C LEU A 85 5.76 -17.26 -6.32
N ASN A 86 5.59 -18.35 -5.58
CA ASN A 86 6.02 -19.66 -6.04
C ASN A 86 5.25 -20.10 -7.29
N GLY A 87 5.88 -20.88 -8.17
CA GLY A 87 5.22 -21.48 -9.34
C GLY A 87 3.94 -22.25 -8.98
N LYS A 88 2.98 -22.33 -9.91
CA LYS A 88 1.72 -23.08 -9.72
C LYS A 88 1.90 -24.60 -9.85
N SER A 89 3.08 -25.04 -10.32
CA SER A 89 3.41 -26.44 -10.59
C SER A 89 3.82 -27.19 -9.31
N ALA A 90 3.35 -28.43 -9.16
CA ALA A 90 3.81 -29.37 -8.14
C ALA A 90 5.29 -29.81 -8.34
N ALA A 91 5.90 -29.48 -9.48
CA ALA A 91 7.28 -29.83 -9.82
C ALA A 91 8.35 -28.93 -9.18
N GLY A 92 7.97 -27.92 -8.40
CA GLY A 92 8.94 -27.11 -7.65
C GLY A 92 9.72 -26.07 -8.47
N ASP A 93 9.26 -25.74 -9.69
CA ASP A 93 9.95 -24.80 -10.56
C ASP A 93 9.74 -23.34 -10.15
N GLY A 94 10.48 -22.96 -9.10
CA GLY A 94 10.95 -21.60 -8.85
C GLY A 94 9.91 -20.53 -8.48
N TRP A 95 10.39 -19.29 -8.52
CA TRP A 95 9.65 -18.07 -8.25
C TRP A 95 9.20 -17.41 -9.55
N THR A 96 8.01 -16.81 -9.57
CA THR A 96 7.51 -16.05 -10.72
C THR A 96 8.45 -14.91 -11.06
N ILE A 97 8.68 -14.67 -12.36
CA ILE A 97 9.50 -13.55 -12.85
C ILE A 97 8.86 -12.20 -12.48
N LYS A 98 7.55 -12.08 -12.66
CA LYS A 98 6.82 -10.83 -12.41
C LYS A 98 6.44 -10.70 -10.93
N ARG A 99 6.82 -9.55 -10.35
CA ARG A 99 6.39 -9.16 -9.00
C ARG A 99 4.87 -9.05 -8.89
N GLN A 100 4.34 -9.48 -7.76
CA GLN A 100 2.92 -9.38 -7.41
C GLN A 100 2.79 -8.63 -6.10
N ASN A 101 1.68 -7.89 -5.98
CA ASN A 101 1.32 -7.19 -4.74
C ASN A 101 0.26 -8.02 -4.02
N VAL A 102 0.47 -8.21 -2.72
CA VAL A 102 -0.47 -8.92 -1.84
C VAL A 102 -0.68 -8.07 -0.60
N ASN A 103 -1.94 -7.86 -0.21
CA ASN A 103 -2.26 -7.17 1.03
C ASN A 103 -1.66 -7.92 2.22
N VAL A 104 -0.97 -7.20 3.11
CA VAL A 104 -0.22 -7.78 4.23
C VAL A 104 -1.10 -8.54 5.23
N GLN A 105 -2.38 -8.18 5.36
CA GLN A 105 -3.35 -8.89 6.22
C GLN A 105 -3.63 -10.31 5.74
N ARG A 106 -3.26 -10.65 4.50
CA ARG A 106 -3.43 -11.97 3.90
C ARG A 106 -2.15 -12.80 3.92
N LEU A 107 -1.12 -12.36 4.65
CA LEU A 107 0.18 -13.01 4.71
C LEU A 107 0.43 -13.59 6.09
N VAL A 108 0.84 -14.85 6.13
CA VAL A 108 1.30 -15.52 7.35
C VAL A 108 2.73 -15.98 7.13
N LYS A 109 3.64 -15.59 8.01
CA LYS A 109 5.06 -15.95 7.90
C LYS A 109 5.18 -17.46 7.95
N GLU A 110 5.86 -18.07 6.97
CA GLU A 110 6.20 -19.48 7.08
C GLU A 110 7.41 -19.61 7.99
N GLY A 111 7.34 -20.56 8.93
CA GLY A 111 8.22 -20.67 10.09
C GLY A 111 9.68 -20.40 9.79
N GLY A 112 10.24 -19.41 10.48
CA GLY A 112 11.66 -19.42 10.79
C GLY A 112 11.86 -20.49 11.85
N ASN A 113 12.52 -21.60 11.52
CA ASN A 113 13.07 -22.46 12.55
C ASN A 113 13.99 -21.60 13.42
N ALA A 114 13.67 -21.52 14.71
CA ALA A 114 14.69 -21.40 15.73
C ALA A 114 15.52 -22.69 15.78
#